data_AF-A0A966C832-F1
#
_entry.id   AF-A0A966C832-F1
#
_cell.length_a   1.000
_cell.length_b   1.000
_cell.length_c   1.000
_cell.angle_alpha   90.00
_cell.angle_beta   90.00
_cell.angle_gamma   90.00
#
_symmetry.space_group_name_H-M   'P 1'
#
loop_
_entity.id
_entity.type
_entity.pdbx_description
1 polymer ?
#
loop_
_entity_poly.entity_id
_entity_poly.type
_entity_poly.pdbx_seq_one_letter_code
_entity_poly.pdbx_strand_id
1 'polypeptide(L)'
;MTEREKHETVATARGWRLSAERVGRIFPMSGREFPGFSLQPTRGLWAFLITVPLLGLAALNTGNNALVLLLSLALGTFVASGMLSRHVLARIRVQVEPPGEIFAGAPVGLRVRVSNTSRWIPAAGVVARLQGLPGHVMLPVIAPGTHVEVALITRLPRRGSVELPPLAVEVRLPLGFFTKIVHWPQPGRVIVYPRRVHGSAPRWAAFSRANQA
;
A
#
# COMPACT_ATOMS: atom_id res chain seq x y z
N MET A 1 2.02 41.66 13.75
CA MET A 1 3.41 41.53 14.19
C MET A 1 3.41 40.47 15.28
N THR A 2 3.65 39.18 15.05
CA THR A 2 4.39 38.45 14.01
C THR A 2 3.94 36.97 14.21
N GLU A 3 3.23 36.34 13.28
CA GLU A 3 3.80 35.50 12.22
C GLU A 3 4.79 34.44 12.73
N ARG A 4 4.29 33.20 12.93
CA ARG A 4 5.01 31.94 12.64
C ARG A 4 4.08 30.72 12.79
N GLU A 5 3.83 30.08 11.62
CA GLU A 5 3.56 28.65 11.38
C GLU A 5 2.36 28.01 12.08
N LYS A 6 1.21 27.73 11.45
CA LYS A 6 0.87 27.44 10.05
C LYS A 6 1.68 26.31 9.40
N HIS A 7 1.88 25.16 10.03
CA HIS A 7 2.11 23.89 9.31
C HIS A 7 1.84 22.68 10.22
N GLU A 8 0.62 22.14 10.20
CA GLU A 8 0.35 20.68 10.22
C GLU A 8 -1.15 20.42 10.05
N THR A 9 -1.71 20.97 8.97
CA THR A 9 -2.94 20.44 8.40
C THR A 9 -2.57 19.16 7.64
N VAL A 10 -2.40 18.05 8.37
CA VAL A 10 -2.35 16.74 7.75
C VAL A 10 -3.76 16.46 7.24
N ALA A 11 -3.93 16.64 5.94
CA ALA A 11 -5.12 16.31 5.20
C ALA A 11 -5.47 14.83 5.40
N THR A 12 -6.35 14.56 6.37
CA THR A 12 -7.01 13.28 6.53
C THR A 12 -7.95 13.12 5.34
N ALA A 13 -7.44 12.55 4.26
CA ALA A 13 -8.22 12.11 3.12
C ALA A 13 -9.39 11.26 3.65
N ARG A 14 -10.62 11.77 3.50
CA ARG A 14 -11.87 11.05 3.79
C ARG A 14 -11.97 9.84 2.86
N GLY A 15 -11.25 8.78 3.18
CA GLY A 15 -11.47 7.46 2.61
C GLY A 15 -12.79 6.94 3.15
N TRP A 16 -13.72 6.62 2.27
CA TRP A 16 -14.95 5.94 2.64
C TRP A 16 -14.58 4.58 3.25
N ARG A 17 -14.61 4.48 4.59
CA ARG A 17 -14.49 3.20 5.30
C ARG A 17 -15.80 2.45 5.15
N LEU A 18 -15.96 1.74 4.04
CA LEU A 18 -17.05 0.78 3.90
C LEU A 18 -16.77 -0.37 4.88
N SER A 19 -17.68 -0.58 5.85
CA SER A 19 -17.58 -1.69 6.79
C SER A 19 -17.52 -3.02 6.03
N ALA A 20 -16.53 -3.85 6.38
CA ALA A 20 -16.25 -5.14 5.77
C ALA A 20 -17.49 -6.05 5.72
N GLU A 21 -18.40 -5.90 6.69
CA GLU A 21 -19.64 -6.67 6.83
C GLU A 21 -20.66 -6.40 5.72
N ARG A 22 -20.67 -5.19 5.14
CA ARG A 22 -21.69 -4.81 4.16
C ARG A 22 -21.34 -5.31 2.76
N VAL A 23 -20.05 -5.39 2.42
CA VAL A 23 -19.58 -5.91 1.12
C VAL A 23 -19.38 -7.43 1.15
N GLY A 24 -19.05 -8.01 2.32
CA GLY A 24 -18.92 -9.46 2.50
C GLY A 24 -20.20 -10.25 2.18
N ARG A 25 -21.38 -9.62 2.33
CA ARG A 25 -22.69 -10.21 2.02
C ARG A 25 -22.99 -10.35 0.53
N ILE A 26 -22.40 -9.53 -0.33
CA ILE A 26 -22.77 -9.51 -1.76
C ILE A 26 -22.10 -10.65 -2.53
N PHE A 27 -20.94 -11.13 -2.09
CA PHE A 27 -20.23 -12.26 -2.71
C PHE A 27 -19.46 -13.08 -1.65
N PRO A 28 -20.05 -14.12 -1.05
CA PRO A 28 -19.36 -14.97 -0.08
C PRO A 28 -18.35 -15.88 -0.79
N MET A 29 -17.09 -15.87 -0.34
CA MET A 29 -16.16 -16.98 -0.58
C MET A 29 -15.85 -17.63 0.77
N SER A 30 -15.82 -18.96 0.76
CA SER A 30 -15.67 -19.85 1.92
C SER A 30 -14.53 -19.48 2.88
N GLY A 31 -14.89 -19.36 4.16
CA GLY A 31 -14.10 -19.83 5.31
C GLY A 31 -13.00 -18.94 5.89
N ARG A 32 -12.79 -17.69 5.43
CA ARG A 32 -11.76 -16.80 6.01
C ARG A 32 -12.27 -15.37 6.15
N GLU A 33 -12.12 -14.80 7.35
CA GLU A 33 -12.43 -13.39 7.62
C GLU A 33 -11.55 -12.50 6.73
N PHE A 34 -12.19 -11.80 5.80
CA PHE A 34 -11.51 -10.85 4.93
C PHE A 34 -11.15 -9.61 5.76
N PRO A 35 -9.87 -9.25 5.90
CA PRO A 35 -9.47 -8.08 6.67
C PRO A 35 -10.13 -6.83 6.07
N GLY A 36 -10.62 -5.93 6.94
CA GLY A 36 -11.28 -4.71 6.49
C GLY A 36 -10.42 -3.94 5.48
N PHE A 37 -11.08 -3.38 4.46
CA PHE A 37 -10.40 -2.69 3.37
C PHE A 37 -10.95 -1.28 3.20
N SER A 38 -10.10 -0.35 2.80
CA SER A 38 -10.55 0.96 2.31
C SER A 38 -10.63 0.95 0.79
N LEU A 39 -11.67 1.59 0.27
CA LEU A 39 -11.88 1.82 -1.15
C LEU A 39 -11.63 3.30 -1.44
N GLN A 40 -10.73 3.57 -2.38
CA GLN A 40 -10.53 4.90 -2.91
C GLN A 40 -10.97 4.92 -4.38
N PRO A 41 -12.05 5.65 -4.73
CA PRO A 41 -12.45 5.80 -6.12
C PRO A 41 -11.39 6.61 -6.86
N THR A 42 -11.07 6.20 -8.08
CA THR A 42 -10.13 6.95 -8.92
C THR A 42 -10.85 7.82 -9.93
N ARG A 43 -10.10 8.70 -10.61
CA ARG A 43 -10.60 9.49 -11.74
C ARG A 43 -11.16 8.60 -12.87
N GLY A 44 -10.57 7.43 -13.09
CA GLY A 44 -11.01 6.48 -14.12
C GLY A 44 -12.42 5.93 -13.87
N LEU A 45 -12.80 5.76 -12.60
CA LEU A 45 -14.16 5.35 -12.25
C LEU A 45 -15.20 6.40 -12.64
N TRP A 46 -14.92 7.68 -12.41
CA TRP A 46 -15.84 8.75 -12.77
C TRP A 46 -16.06 8.83 -14.28
N ALA A 47 -14.98 8.72 -15.07
CA ALA A 47 -15.09 8.63 -16.52
C ALA A 47 -15.94 7.42 -16.93
N PHE A 48 -15.68 6.24 -16.36
CA PHE A 48 -16.43 5.02 -16.65
C PHE A 48 -17.93 5.15 -16.31
N LEU A 49 -18.27 5.74 -15.17
CA LEU A 49 -19.65 5.96 -14.74
C LEU A 49 -20.43 6.90 -15.66
N ILE A 50 -19.74 7.79 -16.39
CA ILE A 50 -20.36 8.66 -17.40
C ILE A 50 -20.42 7.94 -18.75
N THR A 51 -19.35 7.29 -19.17
CA THR A 51 -19.25 6.65 -20.49
C THR A 51 -20.19 5.46 -20.63
N VAL A 52 -20.35 4.63 -19.60
CA VAL A 52 -21.18 3.42 -19.68
C VAL A 52 -22.66 3.73 -19.95
N PRO A 53 -23.32 4.67 -19.25
CA PRO A 53 -24.68 5.09 -19.58
C PRO A 53 -24.81 5.68 -20.99
N LEU A 54 -23.86 6.54 -21.42
CA LEU A 54 -23.87 7.12 -22.76
C LEU A 54 -23.76 6.05 -23.84
N LEU A 55 -22.87 5.08 -23.63
CA LEU A 55 -22.71 3.93 -24.51
C LEU A 55 -23.98 3.08 -24.55
N GLY A 56 -24.65 2.88 -23.41
CA GLY A 56 -25.93 2.18 -23.33
C GLY A 56 -27.04 2.89 -24.10
N LEU A 57 -27.17 4.21 -23.96
CA LEU A 57 -28.14 5.01 -24.73
C LEU A 57 -27.87 4.92 -26.23
N ALA A 58 -26.60 5.01 -26.64
CA ALA A 58 -26.21 4.86 -28.04
C ALA A 58 -26.55 3.46 -28.59
N ALA A 59 -26.25 2.41 -27.83
CA ALA A 59 -26.55 1.03 -28.21
C ALA A 59 -28.06 0.79 -28.40
N LEU A 60 -28.87 1.28 -27.47
CA LEU A 60 -30.33 1.12 -27.50
C LEU A 60 -30.97 1.93 -28.63
N ASN A 61 -30.53 3.18 -28.85
CA ASN A 61 -31.11 4.03 -29.88
C ASN A 61 -30.74 3.57 -31.30
N THR A 62 -29.53 3.04 -31.49
CA THR A 62 -29.05 2.61 -32.82
C THR A 62 -29.38 1.16 -33.15
N GLY A 63 -29.83 0.36 -32.16
CA GLY A 63 -29.98 -1.10 -32.33
C GLY A 63 -28.67 -1.79 -32.69
N ASN A 64 -27.51 -1.19 -32.38
CA ASN A 64 -26.21 -1.69 -32.79
C ASN A 64 -25.68 -2.76 -31.82
N ASN A 65 -25.67 -4.02 -32.27
CA ASN A 65 -25.18 -5.15 -31.50
C ASN A 65 -23.71 -5.02 -31.06
N ALA A 66 -22.87 -4.35 -31.85
CA ALA A 66 -21.47 -4.14 -31.46
C ALA A 66 -21.36 -3.21 -30.24
N LEU A 67 -22.22 -2.19 -30.13
CA LEU A 67 -22.27 -1.32 -28.95
C LEU A 67 -22.81 -2.07 -27.73
N VAL A 68 -23.77 -2.98 -27.91
CA VAL A 68 -24.27 -3.86 -26.84
C VAL A 68 -23.17 -4.80 -26.33
N LEU A 69 -22.38 -5.39 -27.24
CA LEU A 69 -21.24 -6.24 -26.87
C LEU A 69 -20.16 -5.44 -26.14
N LEU A 70 -19.84 -4.23 -26.62
CA LEU A 70 -18.88 -3.35 -25.96
C LEU A 70 -19.35 -2.93 -24.57
N LEU A 71 -20.63 -2.60 -24.40
CA LEU A 71 -21.24 -2.29 -23.11
C LEU A 71 -21.13 -3.46 -22.14
N SER A 72 -21.46 -4.66 -22.62
CA SER A 72 -21.38 -5.90 -21.84
C SER A 72 -19.94 -6.19 -21.41
N LEU A 73 -18.97 -6.00 -22.30
CA LEU A 73 -17.54 -6.14 -22.00
C LEU A 73 -17.05 -5.10 -20.99
N ALA A 74 -17.48 -3.84 -21.12
CA ALA A 74 -17.15 -2.78 -20.18
C ALA A 74 -17.65 -3.10 -18.76
N LEU A 75 -18.91 -3.51 -18.62
CA LEU A 75 -19.47 -3.95 -17.34
C LEU A 75 -18.80 -5.21 -16.80
N GLY A 76 -18.53 -6.19 -17.68
CA GLY A 76 -17.84 -7.43 -17.33
C GLY A 76 -16.42 -7.17 -16.79
N THR A 77 -15.66 -6.31 -17.45
CA THR A 77 -14.31 -5.91 -17.00
C THR A 77 -14.33 -5.14 -15.68
N PHE A 78 -15.34 -4.31 -15.45
CA PHE A 78 -15.55 -3.63 -14.16
C PHE A 78 -15.75 -4.64 -13.01
N VAL A 79 -16.65 -5.61 -13.20
CA VAL A 79 -16.89 -6.68 -12.21
C VAL A 79 -15.64 -7.54 -12.02
N ALA A 80 -15.00 -7.97 -13.12
CA ALA A 80 -13.79 -8.80 -13.08
C ALA A 80 -12.63 -8.11 -12.33
N SER A 81 -12.42 -6.82 -12.56
CA SER A 81 -11.44 -6.01 -11.82
C SER A 81 -11.75 -5.97 -10.31
N GLY A 82 -13.04 -5.88 -9.96
CA GLY A 82 -13.52 -5.93 -8.58
C GLY A 82 -13.23 -7.26 -7.90
N MET A 83 -13.51 -8.36 -8.60
CA MET A 83 -13.28 -9.71 -8.08
C MET A 83 -11.79 -10.01 -7.97
N LEU A 84 -10.99 -9.66 -8.98
CA LEU A 84 -9.55 -9.94 -9.01
C LEU A 84 -8.81 -9.23 -7.88
N SER A 85 -9.03 -7.93 -7.71
CA SER A 85 -8.42 -7.15 -6.61
C SER A 85 -8.75 -7.71 -5.24
N ARG A 86 -10.00 -8.14 -5.03
CA ARG A 86 -10.44 -8.77 -3.78
C ARG A 86 -9.77 -10.13 -3.59
N HIS A 87 -9.71 -10.95 -4.64
CA HIS A 87 -9.11 -12.27 -4.57
C HIS A 87 -7.62 -12.20 -4.22
N VAL A 88 -6.88 -11.29 -4.87
CA VAL A 88 -5.46 -11.05 -4.58
C VAL A 88 -5.26 -10.66 -3.12
N LEU A 89 -6.00 -9.65 -2.63
CA LEU A 89 -5.91 -9.22 -1.22
C LEU A 89 -6.34 -10.31 -0.22
N ALA A 90 -7.32 -11.15 -0.56
CA ALA A 90 -7.75 -12.26 0.31
C ALA A 90 -6.68 -13.33 0.47
N ARG A 91 -5.81 -13.48 -0.53
CA ARG A 91 -4.87 -14.60 -0.64
C ARG A 91 -3.42 -14.21 -0.40
N ILE A 92 -3.11 -12.93 -0.27
CA ILE A 92 -1.78 -12.47 0.11
C ILE A 92 -1.58 -12.55 1.63
N ARG A 93 -0.40 -13.01 2.04
CA ARG A 93 0.12 -12.82 3.39
C ARG A 93 1.41 -12.00 3.31
N VAL A 94 1.58 -11.12 4.28
CA VAL A 94 2.75 -10.24 4.36
C VAL A 94 3.36 -10.29 5.75
N GLN A 95 4.68 -10.29 5.78
CA GLN A 95 5.47 -10.19 7.00
C GLN A 95 6.64 -9.24 6.74
N VAL A 96 6.89 -8.34 7.69
CA VAL A 96 8.01 -7.41 7.65
C VAL A 96 9.08 -7.88 8.62
N GLU A 97 10.27 -8.14 8.10
CA GLU A 97 11.48 -8.47 8.86
C GLU A 97 12.40 -7.23 8.87
N PRO A 98 12.60 -6.58 10.02
CA PRO A 98 13.53 -5.47 10.14
C PRO A 98 14.99 -5.96 10.06
N PRO A 99 15.92 -5.14 9.53
CA PRO A 99 17.34 -5.46 9.60
C PRO A 99 17.86 -5.32 11.05
N GLY A 100 19.05 -5.87 11.31
CA GLY A 100 19.63 -5.90 12.66
C GLY A 100 19.87 -4.51 13.28
N GLU A 101 20.24 -3.51 12.48
CA GLU A 101 20.47 -2.15 12.95
C GLU A 101 19.64 -1.12 12.17
N ILE A 102 18.89 -0.29 12.90
CA ILE A 102 18.14 0.84 12.34
C ILE A 102 18.57 2.11 13.04
N PHE A 103 18.91 3.17 12.29
CA PHE A 103 19.29 4.46 12.85
C PHE A 103 18.24 5.52 12.57
N ALA A 104 17.94 6.35 13.57
CA ALA A 104 16.91 7.39 13.46
C ALA A 104 17.21 8.38 12.34
N GLY A 105 16.27 8.52 11.40
CA GLY A 105 16.36 9.41 10.23
C GLY A 105 17.16 8.88 9.05
N ALA A 106 17.84 7.74 9.17
CA ALA A 106 18.54 7.11 8.06
C ALA A 106 17.60 6.25 7.20
N PRO A 107 17.82 6.13 5.88
CA PRO A 107 17.12 5.15 5.04
C PRO A 107 17.42 3.73 5.52
N VAL A 108 16.38 2.94 5.71
CA VAL A 108 16.47 1.53 6.12
C VAL A 108 15.70 0.67 5.13
N GLY A 109 16.31 -0.44 4.70
CA GLY A 109 15.65 -1.46 3.90
C GLY A 109 15.03 -2.52 4.79
N LEU A 110 13.71 -2.51 4.91
CA LEU A 110 12.97 -3.56 5.61
C LEU A 110 12.69 -4.69 4.63
N ARG A 111 12.97 -5.92 5.02
CA ARG A 111 12.68 -7.08 4.18
C ARG A 111 11.20 -7.41 4.32
N VAL A 112 10.46 -7.35 3.21
CA VAL A 112 9.05 -7.70 3.17
C VAL A 112 8.92 -9.03 2.47
N ARG A 113 8.52 -10.07 3.22
CA ARG A 113 8.16 -11.37 2.67
C ARG A 113 6.68 -11.35 2.33
N VAL A 114 6.36 -11.62 1.07
CA VAL A 114 4.98 -11.66 0.58
C VAL A 114 4.71 -13.01 -0.03
N SER A 115 3.71 -13.72 0.49
CA SER A 115 3.31 -15.04 -0.01
C SER A 115 1.92 -15.03 -0.61
N ASN A 116 1.78 -15.70 -1.74
CA ASN A 116 0.51 -15.88 -2.42
C ASN A 116 -0.07 -17.26 -2.08
N THR A 117 -1.11 -17.28 -1.24
CA THR A 117 -1.83 -18.51 -0.84
C THR A 117 -2.91 -18.94 -1.83
N SER A 118 -3.04 -18.26 -2.97
CA SER A 118 -3.94 -18.65 -4.06
C SER A 118 -3.41 -19.92 -4.73
N ARG A 119 -4.32 -20.83 -5.08
CA ARG A 119 -3.98 -22.07 -5.79
C ARG A 119 -3.80 -21.88 -7.30
N TRP A 120 -4.45 -20.87 -7.88
CA TRP A 120 -4.55 -20.73 -9.35
C TRP A 120 -4.22 -19.32 -9.85
N ILE A 121 -4.55 -18.29 -9.06
CA ILE A 121 -4.45 -16.90 -9.51
C ILE A 121 -3.14 -16.28 -9.01
N PRO A 122 -2.27 -15.76 -9.90
CA PRO A 122 -1.09 -15.00 -9.50
C PRO A 122 -1.50 -13.66 -8.88
N ALA A 123 -0.68 -13.16 -7.96
CA ALA A 123 -0.85 -11.83 -7.40
C ALA A 123 -0.02 -10.83 -8.21
N ALA A 124 -0.68 -9.88 -8.86
CA ALA A 124 -0.05 -8.86 -9.70
C ALA A 124 -0.57 -7.46 -9.35
N GLY A 125 0.21 -6.43 -9.67
CA GLY A 125 -0.14 -5.03 -9.40
C GLY A 125 -0.19 -4.70 -7.91
N VAL A 126 0.56 -5.44 -7.08
CA VAL A 126 0.55 -5.26 -5.63
C VAL A 126 1.59 -4.21 -5.24
N VAL A 127 1.18 -3.25 -4.43
CA VAL A 127 2.07 -2.24 -3.84
C VAL A 127 1.98 -2.35 -2.32
N ALA A 128 3.13 -2.34 -1.67
CA ALA A 128 3.24 -2.37 -0.21
C ALA A 128 3.89 -1.08 0.30
N ARG A 129 3.36 -0.55 1.40
CA ARG A 129 3.90 0.63 2.09
C ARG A 129 3.64 0.54 3.58
N LEU A 130 4.51 1.11 4.39
CA LEU A 130 4.26 1.24 5.83
C LEU A 130 3.37 2.44 6.10
N GLN A 131 2.35 2.24 6.95
CA GLN A 131 1.42 3.31 7.26
C GLN A 131 2.12 4.45 8.00
N GLY A 132 1.97 5.68 7.50
CA GLY A 132 2.55 6.88 8.12
C GLY A 132 4.06 7.05 7.93
N LEU A 133 4.72 6.15 7.18
CA LEU A 133 6.13 6.23 6.87
C LEU A 133 6.37 6.47 5.38
N PRO A 134 7.46 7.14 4.99
CA PRO A 134 7.79 7.34 3.59
C PRO A 134 8.23 6.04 2.93
N GLY A 135 8.04 5.96 1.61
CA GLY A 135 8.47 4.81 0.81
C GLY A 135 7.35 3.83 0.49
N HIS A 136 7.44 3.21 -0.67
CA HIS A 136 6.58 2.14 -1.13
C HIS A 136 7.40 1.22 -2.03
N VAL A 137 6.96 -0.03 -2.17
CA VAL A 137 7.57 -1.00 -3.07
C VAL A 137 6.48 -1.63 -3.92
N MET A 138 6.71 -1.68 -5.23
CA MET A 138 5.87 -2.47 -6.13
C MET A 138 6.42 -3.89 -6.15
N LEU A 139 5.56 -4.86 -5.83
CA LEU A 139 5.95 -6.25 -5.81
C LEU A 139 6.02 -6.80 -7.25
N PRO A 140 6.97 -7.70 -7.53
CA PRO A 140 6.89 -8.50 -8.74
C PRO A 140 5.63 -9.37 -8.74
N VAL A 141 5.29 -9.94 -9.89
CA VAL A 141 4.19 -10.91 -9.97
C VAL A 141 4.53 -12.13 -9.11
N ILE A 142 3.64 -12.49 -8.19
CA ILE A 142 3.82 -13.61 -7.27
C ILE A 142 2.97 -14.77 -7.77
N ALA A 143 3.64 -15.81 -8.27
CA ALA A 143 2.98 -17.01 -8.78
C ALA A 143 2.12 -17.71 -7.68
N PRO A 144 1.08 -18.47 -8.06
CA PRO A 144 0.27 -19.20 -7.10
C PRO A 144 1.10 -20.11 -6.19
N GLY A 145 0.85 -20.09 -4.88
CA GLY A 145 1.57 -20.91 -3.90
C GLY A 145 3.02 -20.49 -3.61
N THR A 146 3.52 -19.42 -4.22
CA THR A 146 4.92 -18.97 -4.05
C THR A 146 5.05 -17.77 -3.10
N HIS A 147 6.28 -17.41 -2.78
CA HIS A 147 6.60 -16.21 -2.03
C HIS A 147 7.74 -15.43 -2.69
N VAL A 148 7.80 -14.14 -2.42
CA VAL A 148 8.88 -13.25 -2.83
C VAL A 148 9.33 -12.43 -1.63
N GLU A 149 10.59 -12.03 -1.65
CA GLU A 149 11.18 -11.12 -0.68
C GLU A 149 11.66 -9.88 -1.39
N VAL A 150 11.22 -8.72 -0.91
CA VAL A 150 11.61 -7.43 -1.47
C VAL A 150 12.05 -6.48 -0.36
N ALA A 151 12.98 -5.58 -0.67
CA ALA A 151 13.38 -4.53 0.25
C ALA A 151 12.43 -3.33 0.12
N LEU A 152 11.73 -2.99 1.18
CA LEU A 152 10.99 -1.74 1.32
C LEU A 152 11.91 -0.70 1.98
N ILE A 153 12.35 0.27 1.19
CA ILE A 153 13.14 1.39 1.72
C ILE A 153 12.22 2.39 2.42
N THR A 154 12.45 2.63 3.70
CA THR A 154 11.72 3.61 4.51
C THR A 154 12.64 4.36 5.47
N ARG A 155 12.10 5.25 6.30
CA ARG A 155 12.84 6.00 7.32
C ARG A 155 12.03 6.07 8.61
N LEU A 156 12.61 5.63 9.72
CA LEU A 156 12.01 5.80 11.05
C LEU A 156 12.50 7.11 11.68
N PRO A 157 11.59 8.04 12.06
CA PRO A 157 11.97 9.39 12.45
C PRO A 157 12.52 9.50 13.88
N ARG A 158 12.08 8.62 14.79
CA ARG A 158 12.40 8.69 16.23
C ARG A 158 13.25 7.50 16.67
N ARG A 159 14.23 7.76 17.54
CA ARG A 159 15.02 6.73 18.23
C ARG A 159 14.18 6.03 19.31
N GLY A 160 14.60 4.84 19.72
CA GLY A 160 13.99 4.07 20.80
C GLY A 160 13.30 2.80 20.32
N SER A 161 12.52 2.17 21.20
CA SER A 161 11.69 1.02 20.85
C SER A 161 10.42 1.51 20.13
N VAL A 162 10.29 1.18 18.86
CA VAL A 162 9.17 1.60 18.00
C VAL A 162 8.41 0.37 17.54
N GLU A 163 7.08 0.39 17.70
CA GLU A 163 6.21 -0.62 17.10
C GLU A 163 6.13 -0.40 15.59
N LEU A 164 6.28 -1.48 14.81
CA LEU A 164 6.17 -1.37 13.37
C LEU A 164 4.72 -1.00 13.00
N PRO A 165 4.51 0.09 12.24
CA PRO A 165 3.16 0.42 11.80
C PRO A 165 2.63 -0.66 10.85
N PRO A 166 1.30 -0.78 10.69
CA PRO A 166 0.73 -1.74 9.77
C PRO A 166 1.29 -1.57 8.35
N LEU A 167 1.53 -2.71 7.69
CA LEU A 167 1.87 -2.73 6.27
C LEU A 167 0.56 -2.57 5.47
N ALA A 168 0.40 -1.42 4.83
CA ALA A 168 -0.69 -1.18 3.90
C ALA A 168 -0.33 -1.82 2.55
N VAL A 169 -1.14 -2.79 2.14
CA VAL A 169 -1.03 -3.48 0.85
C VAL A 169 -2.20 -3.05 -0.01
N GLU A 170 -1.90 -2.57 -1.20
CA GLU A 170 -2.89 -2.13 -2.17
C GLU A 170 -2.71 -2.85 -3.50
N VAL A 171 -3.81 -3.04 -4.22
CA VAL A 171 -3.79 -3.63 -5.56
C VAL A 171 -4.17 -2.58 -6.58
N ARG A 172 -3.24 -2.29 -7.49
CA ARG A 172 -3.39 -1.37 -8.63
C ARG A 172 -3.55 -2.20 -9.89
N LEU A 173 -4.79 -2.31 -10.36
CA LEU A 173 -5.13 -2.97 -11.63
C LEU A 173 -5.06 -1.99 -12.80
N PRO A 174 -4.79 -2.44 -14.03
CA PRO A 174 -4.58 -1.57 -15.19
C PRO A 174 -5.77 -0.64 -15.50
N LEU A 175 -6.99 -1.11 -15.27
CA LEU A 175 -8.22 -0.31 -15.47
C LEU A 175 -8.42 0.74 -14.38
N GLY A 176 -7.74 0.59 -13.24
CA GLY A 176 -7.64 1.63 -12.22
C GLY A 176 -8.93 2.09 -11.58
N PHE A 177 -10.10 1.45 -11.73
CA PHE A 177 -11.39 1.97 -11.23
C PHE A 177 -11.38 2.31 -9.72
N PHE A 178 -10.76 1.48 -8.90
CA PHE A 178 -10.68 1.71 -7.46
C PHE A 178 -9.36 1.15 -6.92
N THR A 179 -8.84 1.81 -5.90
CA THR A 179 -7.71 1.30 -5.12
C THR A 179 -8.26 0.67 -3.85
N LYS A 180 -8.10 -0.65 -3.72
CA LYS A 180 -8.40 -1.38 -2.47
C LYS A 180 -7.13 -1.49 -1.65
N ILE A 181 -7.22 -1.10 -0.39
CA ILE A 181 -6.10 -1.12 0.55
C ILE A 181 -6.49 -1.95 1.77
N VAL A 182 -5.63 -2.89 2.16
CA VAL A 182 -5.76 -3.64 3.41
C VAL A 182 -4.54 -3.35 4.27
N HIS A 183 -4.76 -3.18 5.57
CA HIS A 183 -3.70 -2.89 6.54
C HIS A 183 -3.39 -4.17 7.33
N TRP A 184 -2.18 -4.69 7.18
CA TRP A 184 -1.70 -5.84 7.94
C TRP A 184 -0.92 -5.38 9.17
N PRO A 185 -1.41 -5.63 10.40
CA PRO A 185 -0.61 -5.38 11.59
C PRO A 185 0.66 -6.21 11.54
N GLN A 186 1.79 -5.60 11.92
CA GLN A 186 3.07 -6.28 11.95
C GLN A 186 3.41 -6.62 13.41
N PRO A 187 3.71 -7.89 13.73
CA PRO A 187 4.13 -8.26 15.07
C PRO A 187 5.55 -7.73 15.32
N GLY A 188 5.77 -7.14 16.49
CA GLY A 188 7.11 -6.84 17.00
C GLY A 188 7.44 -5.36 17.16
N ARG A 189 8.45 -5.13 17.99
CA ARG A 189 9.08 -3.83 18.23
C ARG A 189 10.48 -3.85 17.67
N VAL A 190 10.89 -2.71 17.12
CA VAL A 190 12.23 -2.54 16.57
C VAL A 190 12.96 -1.46 17.36
N ILE A 191 14.22 -1.73 17.67
CA ILE A 191 15.08 -0.76 18.33
C ILE A 191 15.70 0.13 17.27
N VAL A 192 15.41 1.42 17.36
CA VAL A 192 15.97 2.46 16.51
C VAL A 192 17.08 3.17 17.28
N TYR A 193 18.32 2.99 16.85
CA TYR A 193 19.50 3.64 17.38
C TYR A 193 19.49 5.15 17.14
N PRO A 194 20.25 5.93 17.94
CA PRO A 194 20.43 7.36 17.73
C PRO A 194 20.90 7.68 16.32
N ARG A 195 20.57 8.87 15.81
CA ARG A 195 21.05 9.34 14.51
C ARG A 195 22.58 9.29 14.49
N ARG A 196 23.15 8.69 13.43
CA ARG A 196 24.60 8.73 13.20
C ARG A 196 25.00 10.18 12.94
N VAL A 197 25.81 10.74 13.84
CA VAL A 197 26.44 12.06 13.67
C VAL A 197 27.84 11.79 13.17
N HIS A 198 28.26 12.46 12.09
CA HIS A 198 29.66 12.43 11.68
C HIS A 198 30.48 13.04 12.80
N GLY A 199 31.33 12.25 13.44
CA GLY A 199 32.22 12.74 14.48
C GLY A 199 33.17 13.77 13.87
N SER A 200 33.07 15.03 14.30
CA SER A 200 34.21 15.93 14.21
C SER A 200 35.36 15.34 15.03
N ALA A 201 36.60 15.60 14.62
CA ALA A 201 37.80 15.13 15.33
C ALA A 201 37.63 15.31 16.85
N PRO A 202 37.95 14.28 17.66
CA PRO A 202 37.71 14.32 19.08
C PRO A 202 38.33 15.57 19.71
N ARG A 203 37.56 16.30 20.52
CA ARG A 203 38.02 17.51 21.24
C ARG A 203 39.29 17.26 22.07
N TRP A 204 39.53 16.03 22.52
CA TRP A 204 40.74 15.67 23.26
C TRP A 204 42.02 15.63 22.41
N ALA A 205 41.94 15.58 21.07
CA ALA A 205 43.10 15.75 20.20
C ALA A 205 43.70 17.18 20.26
N ALA A 206 42.97 18.14 20.82
CA ALA A 206 43.52 19.47 21.13
C ALA A 206 44.37 19.47 22.41
N PHE A 207 44.08 18.59 23.37
CA PHE A 207 44.80 18.53 24.65
C PHE A 207 46.22 17.96 24.50
N SER A 208 46.46 17.07 23.55
CA SER A 208 47.80 16.51 23.31
C SER A 208 48.80 17.51 22.71
N ARG A 209 48.33 18.63 22.14
CA ARG A 209 49.18 19.70 21.61
C ARG A 209 49.54 20.78 22.63
N ALA A 210 48.72 20.97 23.66
CA ALA A 210 48.96 21.99 24.69
C ALA A 210 50.05 21.58 25.71
N ASN A 211 50.35 20.28 25.81
CA ASN A 211 51.32 19.73 26.77
C ASN A 211 52.73 19.53 26.18
N GLN A 212 52.98 20.09 24.98
CA GLN A 212 54.29 20.03 24.28
C GLN A 212 54.91 21.43 24.11
N ALA A 213 54.38 22.45 24.79
CA ALA A 213 54.93 23.81 24.84
C ALA A 213 55.30 24.15 26.28
#